data_AF-A0A368UGJ9-F1
#
_entry.id   AF-A0A368UGJ9-F1
#
_cell.length_a   1.000
_cell.length_b   1.000
_cell.length_c   1.000
_cell.angle_alpha   90.00
_cell.angle_beta   90.00
_cell.angle_gamma   90.00
#
_symmetry.space_group_name_H-M   'P 1'
#
loop_
_entity.id
_entity.type
_entity.pdbx_description
1 polymer ?
#
loop_
_entity_poly.entity_id
_entity_poly.type
_entity_poly.pdbx_seq_one_letter_code
_entity_poly.pdbx_strand_id
1 'polypeptide(L)'
;MEDVIDEYNISCEDKQPDDPRCAALLCEAVAFIKTQILLFQSAYKIQDVKSLARAERDGFQSHFPLEQRPTSSRGNQDVTWQKLRRDPLFIEEDEVVELDNDRATLKYWLTNGREKRTVISVVGIAGVGKTTLAKQVYDQVRNNFECHALITVSQSYSVEGLLRSCLLYFGMYPEDYEVGQQYLSGLYIDGCDQSVSRKDEKLSQDLVNKFPTNYMLLKVLDFEGSGLRYVPENLGNLCHLKYLSFRYTWIESLPKSVGKLQNLETLDIRDTYVFEIPEEIMKLKKLRHLLSNYISSIQWKDIGGMASLQEIPPVIIDDDGVVIGEVGKLKQLRELTVRDFEGKHKETLCSLINEMPLLEKLLIDAADWYEEIDLYITSPMSTLRKLVLWGTSTRLTNDALKSLKNMPRLLFLILRDNAYEGETLHFQCGGFQKLKQLNLGSLDQLKCILIDRGALCSVEEIVLEGLSQLKTVPSGIQHLEKLKDLYINCMPTEFEQRIAPDGGEDHWIIQDVPRVCIWSRDALEPSHLFGRSHH
;
A
#
# COMPACT_ATOMS: atom_id res chain seq x y z
N MET A 1 4.44 5.71 11.52
CA MET A 1 5.08 4.71 10.61
C MET A 1 5.97 5.42 9.62
N GLU A 2 5.53 6.54 9.03
CA GLU A 2 6.43 7.48 8.32
C GLU A 2 7.51 8.03 9.27
N ASP A 3 7.18 8.39 10.51
CA ASP A 3 8.17 8.94 11.48
C ASP A 3 9.37 8.01 11.78
N VAL A 4 9.16 6.68 11.77
CA VAL A 4 10.23 5.69 12.03
C VAL A 4 11.07 5.43 10.77
N ILE A 5 10.49 5.67 9.59
CA ILE A 5 11.18 5.58 8.30
C ILE A 5 12.10 6.79 8.13
N ASP A 6 11.62 7.98 8.50
CA ASP A 6 12.39 9.21 8.45
C ASP A 6 13.56 9.18 9.46
N GLU A 7 13.32 8.68 10.68
CA GLU A 7 14.34 8.57 11.74
C GLU A 7 15.50 7.60 11.39
N TYR A 8 15.27 6.59 10.54
CA TYR A 8 16.32 5.66 10.10
C TYR A 8 17.09 6.15 8.86
N ASN A 9 16.46 6.90 7.95
CA ASN A 9 17.18 7.46 6.80
C ASN A 9 18.33 8.38 7.27
N ILE A 10 18.11 9.13 8.36
CA ILE A 10 19.12 9.93 9.05
C ILE A 10 20.32 9.08 9.53
N SER A 11 20.06 7.89 10.07
CA SER A 11 21.11 7.00 10.58
C SER A 11 22.00 6.42 9.48
N CYS A 12 21.53 6.34 8.24
CA CYS A 12 22.25 5.73 7.13
C CYS A 12 23.14 6.72 6.38
N GLU A 13 22.75 7.99 6.29
CA GLU A 13 23.50 9.01 5.53
C GLU A 13 24.80 9.44 6.23
N ASP A 14 24.90 9.28 7.55
CA ASP A 14 26.08 9.69 8.32
C ASP A 14 27.25 8.69 8.32
N LYS A 15 27.20 7.61 7.53
CA LYS A 15 28.31 6.66 7.38
C LYS A 15 28.97 6.80 6.03
N GLN A 16 29.95 7.69 5.92
CA GLN A 16 30.96 7.69 4.88
C GLN A 16 31.74 6.35 4.91
N PRO A 17 31.69 5.50 3.87
CA PRO A 17 32.56 4.34 3.78
C PRO A 17 33.55 4.53 2.64
N ASP A 18 34.83 4.58 3.02
CA ASP A 18 35.93 4.33 2.10
C ASP A 18 35.71 2.96 1.41
N ASP A 19 35.72 2.98 0.07
CA ASP A 19 35.59 1.85 -0.89
C ASP A 19 34.19 1.58 -1.50
N PRO A 20 33.95 2.02 -2.77
CA PRO A 20 32.65 1.92 -3.45
C PRO A 20 32.19 0.48 -3.75
N ARG A 21 33.07 -0.53 -3.68
CA ARG A 21 32.64 -1.93 -3.89
C ARG A 21 31.94 -2.54 -2.68
N CYS A 22 32.27 -2.10 -1.47
CA CYS A 22 31.58 -2.58 -0.27
C CYS A 22 30.22 -1.90 -0.10
N ALA A 23 30.07 -0.65 -0.56
CA ALA A 23 28.83 0.13 -0.46
C ALA A 23 27.66 -0.51 -1.23
N ALA A 24 27.88 -1.00 -2.47
CA ALA A 24 26.81 -1.61 -3.26
C ALA A 24 26.22 -2.87 -2.61
N LEU A 25 27.08 -3.75 -2.07
CA LEU A 25 26.67 -4.96 -1.36
C LEU A 25 25.97 -4.63 -0.03
N LEU A 26 26.44 -3.61 0.68
CA LEU A 26 25.78 -3.13 1.89
C LEU A 26 24.41 -2.52 1.59
N CYS A 27 24.26 -1.76 0.50
CA CYS A 27 22.97 -1.20 0.08
C CYS A 27 21.95 -2.29 -0.27
N GLU A 28 22.35 -3.34 -0.99
CA GLU A 28 21.46 -4.49 -1.26
C GLU A 28 21.10 -5.25 0.02
N ALA A 29 22.06 -5.49 0.91
CA ALA A 29 21.81 -6.16 2.18
C ALA A 29 20.87 -5.34 3.09
N VAL A 30 21.04 -4.01 3.10
CA VAL A 30 20.16 -3.10 3.85
C VAL A 30 18.77 -3.06 3.23
N ALA A 31 18.63 -3.00 1.90
CA ALA A 31 17.33 -3.08 1.24
C ALA A 31 16.61 -4.42 1.54
N PHE A 32 17.37 -5.52 1.60
CA PHE A 32 16.85 -6.82 1.99
C PHE A 32 16.40 -6.84 3.45
N ILE A 33 17.22 -6.32 4.38
CA ILE A 33 16.86 -6.21 5.81
C ILE A 33 15.64 -5.30 6.00
N LYS A 34 15.55 -4.15 5.31
CA LYS A 34 14.38 -3.26 5.29
C LYS A 34 13.11 -4.01 4.89
N THR A 35 13.19 -4.79 3.80
CA THR A 35 12.06 -5.61 3.32
C THR A 35 11.67 -6.67 4.36
N GLN A 36 12.64 -7.29 5.03
CA GLN A 36 12.37 -8.29 6.07
C GLN A 36 11.80 -7.68 7.35
N ILE A 37 12.26 -6.51 7.80
CA ILE A 37 11.73 -5.81 8.99
C ILE A 37 10.29 -5.37 8.73
N LEU A 38 9.98 -4.82 7.55
CA LEU A 38 8.62 -4.45 7.17
C LEU A 38 7.70 -5.68 7.08
N LEU A 39 8.19 -6.79 6.52
CA LEU A 39 7.51 -8.10 6.57
C LEU A 39 7.28 -8.55 8.01
N PHE A 40 8.27 -8.41 8.91
CA PHE A 40 8.16 -8.80 10.31
C PHE A 40 7.17 -7.92 11.09
N GLN A 41 7.20 -6.60 10.91
CA GLN A 41 6.26 -5.67 11.56
C GLN A 41 4.83 -5.88 11.06
N SER A 42 4.65 -6.15 9.76
CA SER A 42 3.37 -6.52 9.19
C SER A 42 2.90 -7.87 9.73
N ALA A 43 3.80 -8.85 9.83
CA ALA A 43 3.52 -10.13 10.47
C ALA A 43 3.16 -9.97 11.96
N TYR A 44 3.79 -9.03 12.68
CA TYR A 44 3.48 -8.73 14.08
C TYR A 44 2.11 -8.08 14.24
N LYS A 45 1.72 -7.14 13.36
CA LYS A 45 0.37 -6.57 13.33
C LYS A 45 -0.69 -7.61 12.96
N ILE A 46 -0.38 -8.52 12.02
CA ILE A 46 -1.22 -9.67 11.72
C ILE A 46 -1.25 -10.63 12.92
N GLN A 47 -0.17 -10.74 13.70
CA GLN A 47 -0.11 -11.52 14.92
C GLN A 47 -0.92 -10.89 16.05
N ASP A 48 -1.02 -9.56 16.11
CA ASP A 48 -1.92 -8.82 17.01
C ASP A 48 -3.39 -9.02 16.63
N VAL A 49 -3.72 -9.00 15.34
CA VAL A 49 -5.07 -9.36 14.88
C VAL A 49 -5.35 -10.84 15.17
N LYS A 50 -4.36 -11.73 15.00
CA LYS A 50 -4.49 -13.15 15.38
C LYS A 50 -4.55 -13.35 16.89
N SER A 51 -3.88 -12.56 17.71
CA SER A 51 -3.94 -12.65 19.17
C SER A 51 -5.25 -12.10 19.69
N LEU A 52 -5.80 -11.04 19.08
CA LEU A 52 -7.16 -10.57 19.30
C LEU A 52 -8.20 -11.64 18.90
N ALA A 53 -8.06 -12.25 17.72
CA ALA A 53 -8.93 -13.36 17.30
C ALA A 53 -8.77 -14.62 18.17
N ARG A 54 -7.57 -14.89 18.71
CA ARG A 54 -7.35 -15.96 19.69
C ARG A 54 -7.96 -15.62 21.04
N ALA A 55 -7.84 -14.38 21.52
CA ALA A 55 -8.46 -13.93 22.76
C ALA A 55 -9.99 -13.99 22.66
N GLU A 56 -10.58 -13.61 21.52
CA GLU A 56 -12.01 -13.81 21.27
C GLU A 56 -12.38 -15.29 21.19
N ARG A 57 -11.56 -16.13 20.54
CA ARG A 57 -11.77 -17.58 20.48
C ARG A 57 -11.65 -18.25 21.86
N ASP A 58 -10.68 -17.86 22.67
CA ASP A 58 -10.45 -18.40 24.02
C ASP A 58 -11.55 -17.89 24.97
N GLY A 59 -11.99 -16.63 24.81
CA GLY A 59 -13.19 -16.10 25.44
C GLY A 59 -14.45 -16.90 25.07
N PHE A 60 -14.59 -17.26 23.79
CA PHE A 60 -15.67 -18.11 23.28
C PHE A 60 -15.60 -19.54 23.87
N GLN A 61 -14.39 -20.10 24.01
CA GLN A 61 -14.17 -21.43 24.59
C GLN A 61 -14.40 -21.46 26.12
N SER A 62 -14.23 -20.32 26.80
CA SER A 62 -14.62 -20.16 28.21
C SER A 62 -16.13 -20.07 28.41
N HIS A 63 -16.85 -19.46 27.45
CA HIS A 63 -18.31 -19.39 27.45
C HIS A 63 -18.98 -20.70 27.01
N PHE A 64 -18.26 -21.53 26.25
CA PHE A 64 -18.73 -22.85 25.81
C PHE A 64 -17.67 -23.93 26.09
N PRO A 65 -17.55 -24.42 27.34
CA PRO A 65 -16.60 -25.46 27.69
C PRO A 65 -16.90 -26.74 26.92
N LEU A 66 -15.91 -27.25 26.18
CA LEU A 66 -15.98 -28.57 25.56
C LEU A 66 -16.00 -29.64 26.67
N GLU A 67 -17.13 -30.35 26.82
CA GLU A 67 -17.25 -31.46 27.77
C GLU A 67 -16.17 -32.52 27.50
N GLN A 68 -15.36 -32.81 28.52
CA GLN A 68 -14.41 -33.92 28.51
C GLN A 68 -15.17 -35.24 28.59
N ARG A 69 -15.22 -36.02 27.49
CA ARG A 69 -15.73 -37.41 27.50
C ARG A 69 -14.60 -38.43 27.70
N PRO A 70 -14.92 -39.62 28.24
CA PRO A 70 -13.99 -40.38 29.07
C PRO A 70 -13.00 -41.23 28.30
N THR A 71 -11.83 -41.35 28.92
CA THR A 71 -10.76 -42.30 28.64
C THR A 71 -11.24 -43.75 28.58
N SER A 72 -11.11 -44.39 27.42
CA SER A 72 -10.93 -45.86 27.35
C SER A 72 -10.04 -46.26 26.18
N SER A 73 -8.78 -46.49 26.53
CA SER A 73 -7.91 -47.59 26.12
C SER A 73 -7.65 -47.90 24.63
N ARG A 74 -6.38 -47.61 24.25
CA ARG A 74 -5.38 -48.58 23.76
C ARG A 74 -5.50 -49.02 22.29
N GLY A 75 -4.66 -48.41 21.45
CA GLY A 75 -4.34 -48.92 20.12
C GLY A 75 -3.40 -47.98 19.35
N ASN A 76 -2.09 -48.21 19.52
CA ASN A 76 -1.04 -47.66 18.67
C ASN A 76 -1.34 -48.01 17.20
N GLN A 77 -1.59 -47.00 16.39
CA GLN A 77 -1.20 -46.94 14.99
C GLN A 77 -1.36 -45.48 14.56
N ASP A 78 -0.27 -44.91 14.07
CA ASP A 78 -0.23 -43.63 13.36
C ASP A 78 -1.13 -43.72 12.12
N VAL A 79 -2.44 -43.63 12.34
CA VAL A 79 -3.44 -43.43 11.30
C VAL A 79 -3.40 -41.95 11.01
N THR A 80 -2.54 -41.61 10.05
CA THR A 80 -2.53 -40.33 9.35
C THR A 80 -3.96 -39.85 9.13
N TRP A 81 -4.28 -38.69 9.71
CA TRP A 81 -5.57 -37.98 9.70
C TRP A 81 -6.17 -37.70 8.29
N GLN A 82 -5.60 -38.28 7.23
CA GLN A 82 -6.01 -38.11 5.84
C GLN A 82 -7.15 -39.04 5.38
N LYS A 83 -7.61 -40.01 6.18
CA LYS A 83 -8.70 -40.91 5.75
C LYS A 83 -10.12 -40.61 6.26
N LEU A 84 -10.35 -39.53 7.01
CA LEU A 84 -11.68 -39.24 7.61
C LEU A 84 -12.47 -38.09 6.96
N ARG A 85 -12.17 -37.68 5.74
CA ARG A 85 -13.06 -36.79 4.97
C ARG A 85 -13.25 -37.29 3.56
N ARG A 86 -14.01 -38.39 3.43
CA ARG A 86 -14.80 -38.61 2.22
C ARG A 86 -15.87 -37.52 2.16
N ASP A 87 -16.14 -37.04 0.95
CA ASP A 87 -17.21 -36.09 0.63
C ASP A 87 -18.49 -36.41 1.42
N PRO A 88 -19.17 -35.41 2.01
CA PRO A 88 -20.49 -35.60 2.62
C PRO A 88 -21.51 -35.86 1.52
N LEU A 89 -21.52 -37.10 1.03
CA LEU A 89 -22.55 -37.73 0.23
C LEU A 89 -23.01 -38.93 1.07
N PHE A 90 -24.31 -38.94 1.37
CA PHE A 90 -25.04 -39.92 2.19
C PHE A 90 -24.96 -39.71 3.71
N ILE A 91 -25.84 -38.85 4.21
CA ILE A 91 -26.51 -39.10 5.50
C ILE A 91 -27.91 -39.60 5.14
N GLU A 92 -28.24 -40.83 5.53
CA GLU A 92 -29.58 -41.41 5.38
C GLU A 92 -30.59 -40.68 6.29
N GLU A 93 -31.81 -40.50 5.78
CA GLU A 93 -32.84 -39.55 6.28
C GLU A 93 -33.50 -39.91 7.65
N ASP A 94 -33.06 -40.95 8.35
CA ASP A 94 -33.83 -41.49 9.49
C ASP A 94 -33.52 -40.85 10.87
N GLU A 95 -32.57 -39.92 11.00
CA GLU A 95 -32.27 -39.17 12.25
C GLU A 95 -32.67 -37.66 12.18
N VAL A 96 -33.73 -37.32 11.42
CA VAL A 96 -34.06 -35.94 10.99
C VAL A 96 -35.33 -35.38 11.67
N VAL A 97 -35.35 -35.18 13.00
CA VAL A 97 -36.47 -34.42 13.64
C VAL A 97 -36.04 -33.05 14.16
N GLU A 98 -34.80 -32.89 14.63
CA GLU A 98 -34.28 -31.59 15.10
C GLU A 98 -33.78 -30.71 13.93
N LEU A 99 -33.23 -31.33 12.89
CA LEU A 99 -32.68 -30.66 11.70
C LEU A 99 -33.74 -29.95 10.83
N ASP A 100 -34.98 -30.43 10.82
CA ASP A 100 -36.04 -29.87 9.96
C ASP A 100 -36.48 -28.46 10.41
N ASN A 101 -36.52 -28.21 11.71
CA ASN A 101 -36.84 -26.88 12.25
C ASN A 101 -35.75 -25.85 11.93
N ASP A 102 -34.48 -26.23 12.11
CA ASP A 102 -33.34 -25.37 11.78
C ASP A 102 -33.29 -25.07 10.29
N ARG A 103 -33.54 -26.09 9.44
CA ARG A 103 -33.62 -25.95 7.99
C ARG A 103 -34.72 -24.99 7.56
N ALA A 104 -35.93 -25.14 8.11
CA ALA A 104 -37.06 -24.25 7.83
C ALA A 104 -36.76 -22.80 8.25
N THR A 105 -36.10 -22.61 9.39
CA THR A 105 -35.71 -21.30 9.91
C THR A 105 -34.68 -20.62 9.01
N LEU A 106 -33.61 -21.32 8.62
CA LEU A 106 -32.59 -20.79 7.70
C LEU A 106 -33.18 -20.44 6.34
N LYS A 107 -34.07 -21.29 5.80
CA LYS A 107 -34.80 -21.02 4.57
C LYS A 107 -35.66 -19.76 4.67
N TYR A 108 -36.40 -19.60 5.76
CA TYR A 108 -37.22 -18.41 5.99
C TYR A 108 -36.36 -17.14 6.03
N TRP A 109 -35.23 -17.15 6.75
CA TRP A 109 -34.32 -15.99 6.82
C TRP A 109 -33.68 -15.64 5.49
N LEU A 110 -33.39 -16.61 4.63
CA LEU A 110 -32.79 -16.37 3.32
C LEU A 110 -33.81 -15.85 2.28
N THR A 111 -35.06 -16.33 2.33
CA THR A 111 -36.08 -16.05 1.29
C THR A 111 -37.04 -14.91 1.64
N ASN A 112 -37.36 -14.74 2.92
CA ASN A 112 -38.26 -13.71 3.44
C ASN A 112 -37.52 -12.70 4.33
N GLY A 113 -36.19 -12.77 4.37
CA GLY A 113 -35.34 -11.90 5.18
C GLY A 113 -35.34 -10.45 4.72
N ARG A 114 -34.59 -9.62 5.46
CA ARG A 114 -34.48 -8.18 5.21
C ARG A 114 -33.88 -7.92 3.81
N GLU A 115 -34.35 -6.89 3.13
CA GLU A 115 -33.81 -6.39 1.84
C GLU A 115 -32.32 -5.96 1.89
N LYS A 116 -31.70 -5.99 3.07
CA LYS A 116 -30.30 -5.61 3.27
C LYS A 116 -29.40 -6.85 3.27
N ARG A 117 -28.13 -6.66 2.91
CA ARG A 117 -27.07 -7.68 3.02
C ARG A 117 -27.10 -8.30 4.43
N THR A 118 -27.33 -9.62 4.49
CA THR A 118 -27.49 -10.36 5.75
C THR A 118 -26.43 -11.46 5.80
N VAL A 119 -25.75 -11.60 6.94
CA VAL A 119 -24.81 -12.69 7.22
C VAL A 119 -25.45 -13.59 8.25
N ILE A 120 -25.55 -14.89 7.94
CA ILE A 120 -26.11 -15.90 8.83
C ILE A 120 -24.98 -16.86 9.22
N SER A 121 -24.72 -16.98 10.51
CA SER A 121 -23.71 -17.90 11.03
C SER A 121 -24.37 -19.17 11.56
N VAL A 122 -23.96 -20.32 11.04
CA VAL A 122 -24.38 -21.64 11.53
C VAL A 122 -23.25 -22.21 12.39
N VAL A 123 -23.42 -22.16 13.71
CA VAL A 123 -22.43 -22.62 14.70
C VAL A 123 -22.92 -23.86 15.44
N GLY A 124 -22.00 -24.60 16.05
CA GLY A 124 -22.32 -25.85 16.74
C GLY A 124 -21.11 -26.78 16.84
N ILE A 125 -21.21 -27.81 17.67
CA ILE A 125 -20.14 -28.78 17.93
C ILE A 125 -19.69 -29.52 16.65
N ALA A 126 -18.47 -30.04 16.64
CA ALA A 126 -17.97 -30.84 15.52
C ALA A 126 -18.88 -32.07 15.29
N GLY A 127 -19.12 -32.44 14.03
CA GLY A 127 -19.93 -33.62 13.68
C GLY A 127 -21.46 -33.40 13.64
N VAL A 128 -22.01 -32.31 14.18
CA VAL A 128 -23.46 -32.03 14.22
C VAL A 128 -24.11 -31.75 12.83
N GLY A 129 -23.38 -31.90 11.73
CA GLY A 129 -23.95 -31.74 10.39
C GLY A 129 -24.11 -30.28 9.89
N LYS A 130 -23.46 -29.28 10.48
CA LYS A 130 -23.56 -27.85 10.06
C LYS A 130 -23.36 -27.62 8.56
N THR A 131 -22.30 -28.20 8.00
CA THR A 131 -21.99 -28.09 6.56
C THR A 131 -23.06 -28.77 5.72
N THR A 132 -23.59 -29.91 6.19
CA THR A 132 -24.71 -30.62 5.55
C THR A 132 -25.99 -29.79 5.58
N LEU A 133 -26.33 -29.21 6.73
CA LEU A 133 -27.48 -28.31 6.88
C LEU A 133 -27.36 -27.10 5.96
N ALA A 134 -26.20 -26.43 5.94
CA ALA A 134 -25.93 -25.30 5.05
C ALA A 134 -26.07 -25.69 3.56
N LYS A 135 -25.54 -26.86 3.16
CA LYS A 135 -25.66 -27.40 1.79
C LYS A 135 -27.12 -27.72 1.42
N GLN A 136 -27.86 -28.40 2.29
CA GLN A 136 -29.27 -28.74 2.06
C GLN A 136 -30.16 -27.50 1.95
N VAL A 137 -29.91 -26.49 2.78
CA VAL A 137 -30.61 -25.20 2.70
C VAL A 137 -30.24 -24.50 1.40
N TYR A 138 -28.94 -24.44 1.07
CA TYR A 138 -28.44 -23.86 -0.19
C TYR A 138 -29.14 -24.49 -1.41
N ASP A 139 -29.16 -25.83 -1.52
CA ASP A 139 -29.78 -26.53 -2.65
C ASP A 139 -31.28 -26.23 -2.79
N GLN A 140 -31.98 -25.94 -1.69
CA GLN A 140 -33.40 -25.57 -1.74
C GLN A 140 -33.67 -24.10 -2.10
N VAL A 141 -32.77 -23.18 -1.76
CA VAL A 141 -33.02 -21.73 -1.91
C VAL A 141 -32.22 -21.08 -3.03
N ARG A 142 -31.20 -21.77 -3.57
CA ARG A 142 -30.28 -21.20 -4.57
C ARG A 142 -31.00 -20.55 -5.75
N ASN A 143 -32.06 -21.19 -6.27
CA ASN A 143 -32.84 -20.69 -7.41
C ASN A 143 -33.61 -19.39 -7.13
N ASN A 144 -33.72 -18.96 -5.86
CA ASN A 144 -34.34 -17.69 -5.48
C ASN A 144 -33.36 -16.51 -5.58
N PHE A 145 -32.08 -16.76 -5.87
CA PHE A 145 -31.03 -15.76 -5.99
C PHE A 145 -30.52 -15.69 -7.42
N GLU A 146 -30.32 -14.48 -7.93
CA GLU A 146 -29.74 -14.25 -9.27
C GLU A 146 -28.30 -14.79 -9.40
N CYS A 147 -27.57 -14.87 -8.28
CA CYS A 147 -26.22 -15.40 -8.22
C CYS A 147 -26.01 -16.06 -6.85
N HIS A 148 -25.42 -17.26 -6.83
CA HIS A 148 -25.21 -18.04 -5.61
C HIS A 148 -23.94 -18.89 -5.73
N ALA A 149 -23.26 -19.15 -4.61
CA ALA A 149 -22.16 -20.11 -4.54
C ALA A 149 -22.10 -20.82 -3.20
N LEU A 150 -21.63 -22.07 -3.24
CA LEU A 150 -21.34 -22.87 -2.08
C LEU A 150 -19.85 -23.21 -2.06
N ILE A 151 -19.12 -22.61 -1.12
CA ILE A 151 -17.69 -22.80 -0.99
C ILE A 151 -17.42 -23.60 0.29
N THR A 152 -16.78 -24.76 0.12
CA THR A 152 -16.35 -25.58 1.26
C THR A 152 -14.90 -25.25 1.59
N VAL A 153 -14.66 -24.78 2.82
CA VAL A 153 -13.30 -24.51 3.32
C VAL A 153 -12.92 -25.58 4.34
N SER A 154 -11.94 -26.40 4.00
CA SER A 154 -11.34 -27.38 4.92
C SER A 154 -10.42 -26.71 5.93
N GLN A 155 -10.11 -27.38 7.05
CA GLN A 155 -9.15 -26.89 8.04
C GLN A 155 -7.76 -26.62 7.44
N SER A 156 -7.33 -27.48 6.51
CA SER A 156 -6.19 -27.24 5.64
C SER A 156 -6.72 -26.73 4.30
N TYR A 157 -6.46 -25.47 3.98
CA TYR A 157 -6.81 -24.88 2.69
C TYR A 157 -5.63 -24.03 2.20
N SER A 158 -5.48 -23.94 0.88
CA SER A 158 -4.64 -22.92 0.26
C SER A 158 -5.52 -21.80 -0.25
N VAL A 159 -5.04 -20.56 -0.15
CA VAL A 159 -5.77 -19.39 -0.69
C VAL A 159 -5.87 -19.50 -2.21
N GLU A 160 -4.83 -19.99 -2.87
CA GLU A 160 -4.85 -20.24 -4.31
C GLU A 160 -5.93 -21.27 -4.68
N GLY A 161 -6.00 -22.40 -3.96
CA GLY A 161 -7.03 -23.41 -4.17
C GLY A 161 -8.42 -22.83 -3.96
N LEU A 162 -8.61 -22.02 -2.91
CA LEU A 162 -9.87 -21.33 -2.63
C LEU A 162 -10.24 -20.35 -3.74
N LEU A 163 -9.30 -19.53 -4.22
CA LEU A 163 -9.52 -18.60 -5.33
C LEU A 163 -9.88 -19.36 -6.61
N ARG A 164 -9.14 -20.44 -6.93
CA ARG A 164 -9.47 -21.31 -8.06
C ARG A 164 -10.88 -21.87 -7.89
N SER A 165 -11.23 -22.42 -6.73
CA SER A 165 -12.57 -22.93 -6.44
C SER A 165 -13.64 -21.86 -6.60
N CYS A 166 -13.42 -20.63 -6.12
CA CYS A 166 -14.33 -19.52 -6.33
C CYS A 166 -14.50 -19.23 -7.83
N LEU A 167 -13.41 -19.05 -8.57
CA LEU A 167 -13.45 -18.76 -10.01
C LEU A 167 -14.09 -19.90 -10.83
N LEU A 168 -13.86 -21.15 -10.41
CA LEU A 168 -14.54 -22.34 -10.92
C LEU A 168 -16.05 -22.25 -10.66
N TYR A 169 -16.44 -22.08 -9.38
CA TYR A 169 -17.83 -22.11 -8.96
C TYR A 169 -18.67 -21.02 -9.64
N PHE A 170 -18.08 -19.84 -9.80
CA PHE A 170 -18.76 -18.71 -10.42
C PHE A 170 -18.59 -18.66 -11.95
N GLY A 171 -17.79 -19.55 -12.56
CA GLY A 171 -17.42 -19.50 -13.98
C GLY A 171 -17.70 -20.75 -14.82
N MET A 172 -18.13 -21.90 -14.27
CA MET A 172 -17.88 -23.19 -14.97
C MET A 172 -18.98 -24.26 -15.13
N TYR A 173 -20.20 -24.20 -14.58
CA TYR A 173 -21.11 -25.36 -14.71
C TYR A 173 -22.59 -25.02 -14.95
N PRO A 174 -23.21 -25.44 -16.08
CA PRO A 174 -24.65 -25.60 -16.16
C PRO A 174 -25.07 -26.89 -15.43
N GLU A 175 -25.83 -26.68 -14.36
CA GLU A 175 -26.78 -27.51 -13.59
C GLU A 175 -26.58 -29.03 -13.35
N ASP A 176 -25.88 -29.84 -14.16
CA ASP A 176 -25.96 -31.32 -14.04
C ASP A 176 -24.64 -32.11 -14.17
N TYR A 177 -23.45 -31.51 -14.00
CA TYR A 177 -22.18 -32.26 -14.12
C TYR A 177 -21.59 -32.66 -12.76
N GLU A 178 -21.69 -33.95 -12.41
CA GLU A 178 -20.88 -34.54 -11.35
C GLU A 178 -19.39 -34.41 -11.71
N VAL A 179 -18.61 -33.75 -10.85
CA VAL A 179 -17.15 -33.75 -10.96
C VAL A 179 -16.69 -35.17 -10.60
N GLY A 180 -16.60 -36.04 -11.61
CA GLY A 180 -16.10 -37.40 -11.43
C GLY A 180 -14.75 -37.39 -10.70
N GLN A 181 -14.51 -38.35 -9.81
CA GLN A 181 -13.31 -38.44 -8.97
C GLN A 181 -11.98 -38.34 -9.74
N GLN A 182 -11.98 -38.56 -11.05
CA GLN A 182 -10.83 -38.38 -11.94
C GLN A 182 -10.41 -36.90 -12.11
N TYR A 183 -11.34 -35.95 -11.96
CA TYR A 183 -11.07 -34.52 -11.97
C TYR A 183 -10.63 -34.02 -10.59
N LEU A 184 -11.15 -34.61 -9.52
CA LEU A 184 -10.64 -34.40 -8.16
C LEU A 184 -9.22 -34.96 -8.02
N SER A 185 -8.88 -36.09 -8.66
CA SER A 185 -7.51 -36.64 -8.59
C SER A 185 -6.44 -35.74 -9.21
N GLY A 186 -6.81 -34.87 -10.17
CA GLY A 186 -5.89 -33.85 -10.71
C GLY A 186 -5.79 -32.58 -9.86
N LEU A 187 -6.83 -32.26 -9.07
CA LEU A 187 -6.88 -31.11 -8.17
C LEU A 187 -6.44 -31.43 -6.73
N TYR A 188 -6.37 -32.72 -6.36
CA TYR A 188 -5.86 -33.19 -5.07
C TYR A 188 -4.33 -33.34 -5.01
N ILE A 189 -3.60 -32.90 -6.04
CA ILE A 189 -2.14 -32.84 -6.02
C ILE A 189 -1.73 -31.42 -5.66
N ASP A 190 -1.85 -31.05 -4.39
CA ASP A 190 -0.82 -30.20 -3.78
C ASP A 190 -0.73 -30.43 -2.27
N GLY A 191 -0.38 -31.66 -1.93
CA GLY A 191 0.33 -31.97 -0.70
C GLY A 191 1.70 -32.48 -1.10
N CYS A 192 2.71 -31.61 -1.12
CA CYS A 192 4.13 -31.95 -1.17
C CYS A 192 4.57 -32.90 -2.32
N ASP A 193 4.79 -32.41 -3.54
CA ASP A 193 6.01 -32.78 -4.27
C ASP A 193 6.29 -31.83 -5.44
N GLN A 194 7.55 -31.40 -5.61
CA GLN A 194 8.00 -30.43 -6.63
C GLN A 194 8.05 -31.01 -8.06
N SER A 195 7.09 -31.85 -8.46
CA SER A 195 7.11 -32.50 -9.78
C SER A 195 5.73 -32.67 -10.44
N VAL A 196 4.95 -31.59 -10.56
CA VAL A 196 3.77 -31.60 -11.44
C VAL A 196 4.21 -31.49 -12.90
N SER A 197 3.84 -32.50 -13.70
CA SER A 197 4.22 -32.59 -15.11
C SER A 197 3.38 -31.64 -15.98
N ARG A 198 4.04 -30.91 -16.88
CA ARG A 198 3.47 -29.92 -17.84
C ARG A 198 2.27 -30.37 -18.69
N LYS A 199 1.93 -31.68 -18.71
CA LYS A 199 0.83 -32.20 -19.56
C LYS A 199 -0.56 -31.99 -18.97
N ASP A 200 -0.70 -32.02 -17.64
CA ASP A 200 -2.01 -31.90 -16.98
C ASP A 200 -2.47 -30.45 -16.84
N GLU A 201 -1.55 -29.49 -16.70
CA GLU A 201 -1.86 -28.06 -16.72
C GLU A 201 -2.53 -27.63 -18.02
N LYS A 202 -2.06 -28.16 -19.16
CA LYS A 202 -2.54 -27.75 -20.49
C LYS A 202 -3.98 -28.17 -20.75
N LEU A 203 -4.37 -29.36 -20.28
CA LEU A 203 -5.72 -29.89 -20.44
C LEU A 203 -6.74 -29.15 -19.55
N SER A 204 -6.31 -28.68 -18.38
CA SER A 204 -7.12 -27.85 -17.48
C SER A 204 -7.37 -26.45 -18.04
N GLN A 205 -6.42 -25.86 -18.76
CA GLN A 205 -6.58 -24.54 -19.38
C GLN A 205 -7.56 -24.54 -20.57
N ASP A 206 -7.49 -25.57 -21.44
CA ASP A 206 -8.30 -25.63 -22.66
C ASP A 206 -9.81 -25.78 -22.40
N LEU A 207 -10.19 -26.49 -21.34
CA LEU A 207 -11.60 -26.70 -20.98
C LEU A 207 -12.24 -25.46 -20.35
N VAL A 208 -11.48 -24.67 -19.59
CA VAL A 208 -12.03 -23.55 -18.83
C VAL A 208 -12.19 -22.30 -19.70
N ASN A 209 -11.37 -22.12 -20.74
CA ASN A 209 -11.44 -20.99 -21.66
C ASN A 209 -12.72 -20.93 -22.53
N LYS A 210 -13.58 -21.97 -22.51
CA LYS A 210 -14.72 -22.11 -23.44
C LYS A 210 -16.07 -21.57 -22.96
N PHE A 211 -16.21 -20.99 -21.76
CA PHE A 211 -17.53 -20.63 -21.21
C PHE A 211 -17.76 -19.11 -21.06
N PRO A 212 -18.96 -18.58 -21.41
CA PRO A 212 -19.26 -17.15 -21.32
C PRO A 212 -19.58 -16.74 -19.88
N THR A 213 -18.70 -15.95 -19.26
CA THR A 213 -18.65 -15.64 -17.82
C THR A 213 -19.36 -14.33 -17.41
N ASN A 214 -20.45 -13.95 -18.09
CA ASN A 214 -21.20 -12.71 -17.82
C ASN A 214 -21.96 -12.65 -16.47
N TYR A 215 -21.82 -13.63 -15.56
CA TYR A 215 -22.66 -13.73 -14.36
C TYR A 215 -21.98 -13.35 -13.03
N MET A 216 -20.68 -13.03 -13.02
CA MET A 216 -19.98 -12.71 -11.77
C MET A 216 -20.18 -11.26 -11.34
N LEU A 217 -21.20 -10.99 -10.51
CA LEU A 217 -21.49 -9.65 -9.95
C LEU A 217 -20.47 -9.15 -8.92
N LEU A 218 -19.35 -9.86 -8.72
CA LEU A 218 -18.34 -9.50 -7.73
C LEU A 218 -17.70 -8.16 -8.08
N LYS A 219 -17.80 -7.19 -7.17
CA LYS A 219 -17.28 -5.83 -7.33
C LYS A 219 -15.97 -5.58 -6.60
N VAL A 220 -15.70 -6.34 -5.54
CA VAL A 220 -14.53 -6.16 -4.66
C VAL A 220 -13.93 -7.53 -4.42
N LEU A 221 -12.64 -7.67 -4.69
CA LEU A 221 -11.85 -8.86 -4.41
C LEU A 221 -10.54 -8.43 -3.77
N ASP A 222 -10.28 -8.92 -2.57
CA ASP A 222 -9.16 -8.49 -1.75
C ASP A 222 -8.44 -9.71 -1.16
N PHE A 223 -7.17 -9.85 -1.50
CA PHE A 223 -6.28 -10.92 -1.07
C PHE A 223 -5.16 -10.40 -0.17
N GLU A 224 -5.31 -9.21 0.42
CA GLU A 224 -4.27 -8.60 1.24
C GLU A 224 -3.75 -9.58 2.31
N GLY A 225 -2.43 -9.77 2.35
CA GLY A 225 -1.78 -10.62 3.36
C GLY A 225 -2.06 -12.13 3.25
N SER A 226 -2.65 -12.58 2.14
CA SER A 226 -3.08 -13.98 1.98
C SER A 226 -1.96 -14.97 1.63
N GLY A 227 -0.76 -14.49 1.33
CA GLY A 227 0.37 -15.33 0.87
C GLY A 227 0.16 -15.95 -0.51
N LEU A 228 -0.78 -15.42 -1.31
CA LEU A 228 -1.03 -15.85 -2.68
C LEU A 228 0.24 -15.73 -3.53
N ARG A 229 0.59 -16.77 -4.31
CA ARG A 229 1.78 -16.81 -5.18
C ARG A 229 1.46 -16.67 -6.66
N TYR A 230 0.30 -17.18 -7.07
CA TYR A 230 -0.11 -17.20 -8.46
C TYR A 230 -1.52 -16.67 -8.61
N VAL A 231 -1.71 -15.82 -9.63
CA VAL A 231 -3.02 -15.31 -10.01
C VAL A 231 -3.49 -16.09 -11.25
N PRO A 232 -4.62 -16.80 -11.18
CA PRO A 232 -5.09 -17.64 -12.29
C PRO A 232 -5.55 -16.81 -13.50
N GLU A 233 -5.33 -17.33 -14.70
CA GLU A 233 -5.72 -16.69 -15.97
C GLU A 233 -7.23 -16.43 -16.09
N ASN A 234 -8.07 -17.07 -15.28
CA ASN A 234 -9.51 -16.82 -15.27
C ASN A 234 -9.92 -15.55 -14.49
N LEU A 235 -8.98 -14.85 -13.87
CA LEU A 235 -9.26 -13.60 -13.15
C LEU A 235 -10.05 -12.62 -14.01
N GLY A 236 -9.71 -12.49 -15.30
CA GLY A 236 -10.38 -11.62 -16.26
C GLY A 236 -11.87 -11.88 -16.48
N ASN A 237 -12.41 -13.00 -16.00
CA ASN A 237 -13.83 -13.32 -16.06
C ASN A 237 -14.66 -12.50 -15.07
N LEU A 238 -14.03 -11.83 -14.09
CA LEU A 238 -14.68 -10.97 -13.11
C LEU A 238 -15.02 -9.59 -13.69
N CYS A 239 -15.78 -9.53 -14.78
CA CYS A 239 -15.99 -8.29 -15.54
C CYS A 239 -16.70 -7.17 -14.76
N HIS A 240 -17.38 -7.46 -13.65
CA HIS A 240 -17.99 -6.47 -12.75
C HIS A 240 -17.05 -5.95 -11.66
N LEU A 241 -15.83 -6.48 -11.57
CA LEU A 241 -14.87 -6.12 -10.54
C LEU A 241 -14.47 -4.65 -10.69
N LYS A 242 -14.54 -3.92 -9.58
CA LYS A 242 -14.16 -2.51 -9.45
C LYS A 242 -12.91 -2.33 -8.60
N TYR A 243 -12.70 -3.19 -7.63
CA TYR A 243 -11.56 -3.17 -6.73
C TYR A 243 -10.90 -4.54 -6.69
N LEU A 244 -9.59 -4.57 -6.94
CA LEU A 244 -8.76 -5.76 -6.84
C LEU A 244 -7.49 -5.44 -6.05
N SER A 245 -7.25 -6.17 -4.96
CA SER A 245 -6.03 -6.04 -4.15
C SER A 245 -5.33 -7.38 -3.98
N PHE A 246 -4.02 -7.35 -4.19
CA PHE A 246 -3.06 -8.41 -3.87
C PHE A 246 -1.97 -7.90 -2.93
N ARG A 247 -2.23 -6.82 -2.19
CA ARG A 247 -1.22 -6.19 -1.35
C ARG A 247 -0.62 -7.18 -0.35
N TYR A 248 0.67 -7.10 -0.04
CA TYR A 248 1.32 -8.03 0.90
C TYR A 248 1.11 -9.52 0.53
N THR A 249 1.13 -9.83 -0.76
CA THR A 249 1.15 -11.22 -1.25
C THR A 249 2.46 -11.52 -1.96
N TRP A 250 2.64 -12.77 -2.39
CA TRP A 250 3.83 -13.23 -3.07
C TRP A 250 3.61 -13.41 -4.58
N ILE A 251 2.64 -12.70 -5.16
CA ILE A 251 2.39 -12.80 -6.60
C ILE A 251 3.57 -12.21 -7.37
N GLU A 252 4.04 -12.96 -8.38
CA GLU A 252 5.18 -12.56 -9.22
C GLU A 252 4.73 -11.93 -10.56
N SER A 253 3.50 -12.21 -10.97
CA SER A 253 2.94 -11.67 -12.21
C SER A 253 1.41 -11.58 -12.16
N LEU A 254 0.85 -10.72 -13.01
CA LEU A 254 -0.58 -10.66 -13.30
C LEU A 254 -0.88 -11.39 -14.62
N PRO A 255 -2.00 -12.13 -14.72
CA PRO A 255 -2.41 -12.79 -15.94
C PRO A 255 -2.82 -11.77 -17.01
N LYS A 256 -2.66 -12.10 -18.30
CA LYS A 256 -3.07 -11.23 -19.41
C LYS A 256 -4.57 -10.92 -19.39
N SER A 257 -5.36 -11.86 -18.90
CA SER A 257 -6.80 -11.69 -18.72
C SER A 257 -7.19 -10.53 -17.80
N VAL A 258 -6.29 -9.98 -16.98
CA VAL A 258 -6.57 -8.78 -16.18
C VAL A 258 -7.11 -7.62 -17.02
N GLY A 259 -6.69 -7.51 -18.29
CA GLY A 259 -7.21 -6.49 -19.22
C GLY A 259 -8.69 -6.67 -19.62
N LYS A 260 -9.32 -7.80 -19.27
CA LYS A 260 -10.77 -8.03 -19.46
C LYS A 260 -11.62 -7.39 -18.35
N LEU A 261 -11.01 -6.93 -17.25
CA LEU A 261 -11.70 -6.30 -16.12
C LEU A 261 -12.12 -4.86 -16.42
N GLN A 262 -12.97 -4.65 -17.43
CA GLN A 262 -13.32 -3.33 -17.98
C GLN A 262 -14.03 -2.38 -16.99
N ASN A 263 -14.47 -2.89 -15.84
CA ASN A 263 -15.04 -2.09 -14.75
C ASN A 263 -14.06 -1.81 -13.61
N LEU A 264 -12.81 -2.26 -13.70
CA LEU A 264 -11.82 -2.09 -12.64
C LEU A 264 -11.46 -0.62 -12.49
N GLU A 265 -11.58 -0.12 -11.27
CA GLU A 265 -11.30 1.27 -10.87
C GLU A 265 -10.04 1.36 -10.01
N THR A 266 -9.73 0.33 -9.23
CA THR A 266 -8.53 0.24 -8.38
C THR A 266 -7.88 -1.13 -8.53
N LEU A 267 -6.57 -1.13 -8.78
CA LEU A 267 -5.69 -2.29 -8.70
C LEU A 267 -4.57 -1.99 -7.72
N ASP A 268 -4.48 -2.77 -6.63
CA ASP A 268 -3.44 -2.66 -5.62
C ASP A 268 -2.55 -3.90 -5.62
N ILE A 269 -1.28 -3.70 -5.99
CA ILE A 269 -0.22 -4.71 -6.04
C ILE A 269 1.01 -4.24 -5.28
N ARG A 270 0.86 -3.28 -4.34
CA ARG A 270 1.94 -2.87 -3.45
C ARG A 270 2.43 -4.05 -2.63
N ASP A 271 3.72 -4.06 -2.31
CA ASP A 271 4.33 -5.10 -1.49
C ASP A 271 4.10 -6.52 -2.06
N THR A 272 4.22 -6.65 -3.39
CA THR A 272 4.25 -7.92 -4.14
C THR A 272 5.57 -8.08 -4.90
N TYR A 273 5.74 -9.18 -5.65
CA TYR A 273 6.87 -9.40 -6.54
C TYR A 273 6.54 -9.10 -8.02
N VAL A 274 5.48 -8.33 -8.29
CA VAL A 274 5.11 -7.94 -9.65
C VAL A 274 6.01 -6.79 -10.09
N PHE A 275 7.00 -7.08 -10.94
CA PHE A 275 7.88 -6.08 -11.56
C PHE A 275 7.44 -5.68 -12.97
N GLU A 276 6.65 -6.54 -13.61
CA GLU A 276 6.12 -6.37 -14.96
C GLU A 276 4.60 -6.49 -14.95
N ILE A 277 3.93 -5.44 -15.45
CA ILE A 277 2.51 -5.41 -15.74
C ILE A 277 2.26 -5.89 -17.18
N PRO A 278 1.28 -6.79 -17.42
CA PRO A 278 0.92 -7.18 -18.79
C PRO A 278 0.37 -5.99 -19.59
N GLU A 279 0.71 -5.90 -20.87
CA GLU A 279 0.28 -4.82 -21.80
C GLU A 279 -1.25 -4.65 -21.84
N GLU A 280 -1.99 -5.73 -21.57
CA GLU A 280 -3.45 -5.71 -21.52
C GLU A 280 -4.03 -4.79 -20.43
N ILE A 281 -3.28 -4.43 -19.38
CA ILE A 281 -3.72 -3.42 -18.39
C ILE A 281 -3.98 -2.06 -19.03
N MET A 282 -3.29 -1.72 -20.14
CA MET A 282 -3.49 -0.45 -20.86
C MET A 282 -4.91 -0.33 -21.50
N LYS A 283 -5.64 -1.45 -21.56
CA LYS A 283 -7.04 -1.52 -22.02
C LYS A 283 -8.05 -1.13 -20.94
N LEU A 284 -7.65 -0.99 -19.68
CA LEU A 284 -8.54 -0.69 -18.56
C LEU A 284 -8.90 0.80 -18.49
N LYS A 285 -9.89 1.21 -19.29
CA LYS A 285 -10.27 2.63 -19.44
C LYS A 285 -10.93 3.26 -18.21
N LYS A 286 -11.38 2.47 -17.24
CA LYS A 286 -11.97 2.96 -15.98
C LYS A 286 -11.00 2.93 -14.80
N LEU A 287 -9.76 2.46 -14.99
CA LEU A 287 -8.80 2.39 -13.90
C LEU A 287 -8.41 3.80 -13.47
N ARG A 288 -8.52 4.06 -12.17
CA ARG A 288 -8.22 5.34 -11.52
C ARG A 288 -7.00 5.25 -10.63
N HIS A 289 -6.83 4.11 -9.95
CA HIS A 289 -5.75 3.90 -9.00
C HIS A 289 -4.97 2.64 -9.40
N LEU A 290 -3.74 2.82 -9.86
CA LEU A 290 -2.78 1.75 -10.05
C LEU A 290 -1.73 1.88 -8.95
N LEU A 291 -1.84 1.06 -7.91
CA LEU A 291 -0.97 1.13 -6.74
C LEU A 291 0.07 0.01 -6.84
N SER A 292 1.32 0.38 -7.09
CA SER A 292 2.48 -0.53 -7.11
C SER A 292 3.68 0.16 -6.46
N ASN A 293 4.59 -0.62 -5.89
CA ASN A 293 5.85 -0.09 -5.36
C ASN A 293 6.83 0.26 -6.48
N TYR A 294 6.77 -0.47 -7.58
CA TYR A 294 7.67 -0.36 -8.72
C TYR A 294 7.00 -0.91 -9.99
N ILE A 295 7.26 -0.26 -11.13
CA ILE A 295 7.00 -0.80 -12.47
C ILE A 295 8.21 -0.43 -13.32
N SER A 296 8.70 -1.36 -14.14
CA SER A 296 9.81 -1.08 -15.06
C SER A 296 9.47 0.05 -16.05
N SER A 297 10.42 0.96 -16.30
CA SER A 297 10.25 2.15 -17.17
C SER A 297 9.76 1.80 -18.59
N ILE A 298 10.15 0.63 -19.10
CA ILE A 298 9.79 0.14 -20.45
C ILE A 298 8.26 0.07 -20.66
N GLN A 299 7.48 -0.13 -19.60
CA GLN A 299 6.02 -0.31 -19.70
C GLN A 299 5.23 1.00 -19.75
N TRP A 300 5.90 2.13 -19.56
CA TRP A 300 5.23 3.43 -19.56
C TRP A 300 4.95 3.98 -20.96
N LYS A 301 5.46 3.33 -22.01
CA LYS A 301 5.32 3.76 -23.42
C LYS A 301 3.86 3.83 -23.92
N ASP A 302 2.93 3.13 -23.28
CA ASP A 302 1.52 3.11 -23.68
C ASP A 302 0.56 3.62 -22.57
N ILE A 303 1.08 4.11 -21.44
CA ILE A 303 0.24 4.52 -20.30
C ILE A 303 -0.70 5.66 -20.64
N GLY A 304 -0.34 6.49 -21.62
CA GLY A 304 -1.15 7.61 -22.08
C GLY A 304 -2.54 7.21 -22.58
N GLY A 305 -2.75 5.93 -22.90
CA GLY A 305 -4.07 5.38 -23.22
C GLY A 305 -5.02 5.26 -22.02
N MET A 306 -4.55 5.44 -20.79
CA MET A 306 -5.31 5.24 -19.54
C MET A 306 -5.78 6.58 -18.94
N ALA A 307 -6.55 7.35 -19.71
CA ALA A 307 -6.96 8.73 -19.38
C ALA A 307 -7.73 8.92 -18.05
N SER A 308 -8.24 7.84 -17.44
CA SER A 308 -8.96 7.88 -16.16
C SER A 308 -8.04 7.81 -14.93
N LEU A 309 -6.75 7.53 -15.11
CA LEU A 309 -5.79 7.41 -14.01
C LEU A 309 -5.67 8.72 -13.23
N GLN A 310 -5.71 8.58 -11.90
CA GLN A 310 -5.59 9.64 -10.92
C GLN A 310 -4.37 9.43 -10.03
N GLU A 311 -3.97 8.18 -9.85
CA GLU A 311 -2.84 7.77 -9.02
C GLU A 311 -2.10 6.63 -9.71
N ILE A 312 -0.79 6.81 -9.84
CA ILE A 312 0.13 5.90 -10.53
C ILE A 312 1.34 5.62 -9.65
N PRO A 313 2.09 4.55 -9.91
CA PRO A 313 3.36 4.28 -9.22
C PRO A 313 4.44 5.30 -9.57
N PRO A 314 5.56 5.33 -8.82
CA PRO A 314 6.70 6.17 -9.16
C PRO A 314 7.17 5.93 -10.60
N VAL A 315 7.31 7.01 -11.35
CA VAL A 315 7.77 7.02 -12.74
C VAL A 315 9.28 7.13 -12.74
N ILE A 316 9.96 6.20 -13.41
CA ILE A 316 11.39 6.29 -13.69
C ILE A 316 11.54 6.80 -15.12
N ILE A 317 12.17 7.96 -15.28
CA ILE A 317 12.36 8.57 -16.59
C ILE A 317 13.35 7.74 -17.40
N ASP A 318 13.01 7.51 -18.66
CA ASP A 318 13.89 6.86 -19.63
C ASP A 318 14.84 7.87 -20.27
N ASP A 319 16.00 7.40 -20.73
CA ASP A 319 17.04 8.21 -21.36
C ASP A 319 16.54 9.10 -22.52
N ASP A 320 15.53 8.63 -23.26
CA ASP A 320 14.96 9.34 -24.40
C ASP A 320 13.80 10.28 -23.99
N GLY A 321 13.34 10.23 -22.73
CA GLY A 321 12.24 11.03 -22.20
C GLY A 321 10.85 10.68 -22.77
N VAL A 322 10.69 9.52 -23.43
CA VAL A 322 9.42 9.09 -24.04
C VAL A 322 8.34 8.95 -22.98
N VAL A 323 8.70 8.46 -21.79
CA VAL A 323 7.79 8.25 -20.67
C VAL A 323 7.11 9.56 -20.23
N ILE A 324 7.84 10.68 -20.29
CA ILE A 324 7.31 12.00 -19.95
C ILE A 324 6.14 12.35 -20.87
N GLY A 325 6.28 12.13 -22.18
CA GLY A 325 5.22 12.42 -23.15
C GLY A 325 3.95 11.60 -22.93
N GLU A 326 4.08 10.34 -22.50
CA GLU A 326 2.94 9.46 -22.23
C GLU A 326 2.24 9.80 -20.91
N VAL A 327 3.01 10.05 -19.85
CA VAL A 327 2.47 10.51 -18.56
C VAL A 327 1.76 11.86 -18.72
N GLY A 328 2.22 12.72 -19.64
CA GLY A 328 1.57 14.00 -19.92
C GLY A 328 0.16 13.91 -20.48
N LYS A 329 -0.23 12.76 -21.03
CA LYS A 329 -1.61 12.51 -21.49
C LYS A 329 -2.58 12.24 -20.33
N LEU A 330 -2.09 11.97 -19.12
CA LEU A 330 -2.89 11.64 -17.93
C LEU A 330 -3.46 12.91 -17.25
N LYS A 331 -4.42 13.56 -17.90
CA LYS A 331 -4.99 14.84 -17.43
C LYS A 331 -5.79 14.76 -16.11
N GLN A 332 -6.10 13.56 -15.63
CA GLN A 332 -6.82 13.33 -14.37
C GLN A 332 -5.89 13.04 -13.18
N LEU A 333 -4.58 13.05 -13.39
CA LEU A 333 -3.59 12.70 -12.38
C LEU A 333 -3.58 13.71 -11.23
N ARG A 334 -3.60 13.17 -9.99
CA ARG A 334 -3.57 13.93 -8.74
C ARG A 334 -2.24 13.79 -8.02
N GLU A 335 -1.56 12.66 -8.19
CA GLU A 335 -0.30 12.37 -7.52
C GLU A 335 0.72 11.87 -8.54
N LEU A 336 1.87 12.52 -8.58
CA LEU A 336 2.97 12.16 -9.47
C LEU A 336 4.27 12.11 -8.66
N THR A 337 4.98 10.99 -8.80
CA THR A 337 6.32 10.78 -8.25
C THR A 337 7.24 10.50 -9.42
N VAL A 338 8.26 11.32 -9.64
CA VAL A 338 9.26 11.16 -10.70
C VAL A 338 10.61 10.85 -10.05
N ARG A 339 11.28 9.82 -10.54
CA ARG A 339 12.63 9.38 -10.12
C ARG A 339 13.57 9.35 -11.31
N ASP A 340 14.86 9.35 -11.02
CA ASP A 340 15.95 9.23 -12.01
C ASP A 340 15.93 10.35 -13.06
N PHE A 341 15.67 11.56 -12.58
CA PHE A 341 15.52 12.72 -13.44
C PHE A 341 16.87 13.38 -13.74
N GLU A 342 17.15 13.62 -15.03
CA GLU A 342 18.39 14.24 -15.55
C GLU A 342 18.15 15.64 -16.15
N GLY A 343 19.21 16.46 -16.20
CA GLY A 343 19.21 17.83 -16.73
C GLY A 343 18.63 17.96 -18.15
N LYS A 344 18.97 17.01 -19.04
CA LYS A 344 18.47 16.93 -20.42
C LYS A 344 16.95 16.89 -20.56
N HIS A 345 16.21 16.54 -19.50
CA HIS A 345 14.75 16.40 -19.50
C HIS A 345 14.02 17.61 -18.88
N LYS A 346 14.74 18.66 -18.47
CA LYS A 346 14.25 19.86 -17.77
C LYS A 346 13.01 20.49 -18.41
N GLU A 347 13.10 20.85 -19.69
CA GLU A 347 12.01 21.51 -20.40
C GLU A 347 10.79 20.61 -20.54
N THR A 348 11.01 19.32 -20.77
CA THR A 348 9.94 18.32 -20.93
C THR A 348 9.21 18.09 -19.62
N LEU A 349 9.92 18.00 -18.48
CA LEU A 349 9.31 17.87 -17.17
C LEU A 349 8.52 19.13 -16.76
N CYS A 350 9.08 20.32 -17.00
CA CYS A 350 8.33 21.56 -16.72
C CYS A 350 7.06 21.64 -17.57
N SER A 351 7.14 21.24 -18.84
CA SER A 351 5.98 21.14 -19.73
C SER A 351 4.96 20.10 -19.22
N LEU A 352 5.43 18.93 -18.78
CA LEU A 352 4.60 17.88 -18.18
C LEU A 352 3.78 18.41 -17.00
N ILE A 353 4.47 19.03 -16.04
CA ILE A 353 3.85 19.54 -14.81
C ILE A 353 2.83 20.63 -15.14
N ASN A 354 3.16 21.53 -16.07
CA ASN A 354 2.26 22.60 -16.51
C ASN A 354 1.02 22.09 -17.26
N GLU A 355 1.07 20.86 -17.76
CA GLU A 355 0.00 20.21 -18.49
C GLU A 355 -0.96 19.37 -17.61
N MET A 356 -0.75 19.36 -16.29
CA MET A 356 -1.53 18.58 -15.31
C MET A 356 -2.36 19.51 -14.39
N PRO A 357 -3.59 19.89 -14.79
CA PRO A 357 -4.38 20.88 -14.05
C PRO A 357 -4.91 20.39 -12.70
N LEU A 358 -4.97 19.07 -12.48
CA LEU A 358 -5.54 18.46 -11.27
C LEU A 358 -4.48 17.94 -10.30
N LEU A 359 -3.19 18.19 -10.56
CA LEU A 359 -2.10 17.68 -9.73
C LEU A 359 -2.15 18.29 -8.32
N GLU A 360 -2.24 17.44 -7.30
CA GLU A 360 -2.32 17.81 -5.88
C GLU A 360 -1.03 17.48 -5.13
N LYS A 361 -0.31 16.43 -5.54
CA LYS A 361 0.97 16.04 -4.95
C LYS A 361 2.01 15.77 -6.04
N LEU A 362 3.20 16.34 -5.85
CA LEU A 362 4.34 16.17 -6.73
C LEU A 362 5.58 15.83 -5.90
N LEU A 363 6.20 14.70 -6.21
CA LEU A 363 7.53 14.33 -5.72
C LEU A 363 8.47 14.22 -6.91
N ILE A 364 9.61 14.90 -6.85
CA ILE A 364 10.69 14.76 -7.83
C ILE A 364 11.97 14.36 -7.10
N ASP A 365 12.59 13.29 -7.57
CA ASP A 365 13.83 12.70 -7.09
C ASP A 365 14.82 12.63 -8.27
N ALA A 366 15.82 13.51 -8.27
CA ALA A 366 16.84 13.56 -9.32
C ALA A 366 18.01 12.63 -8.99
N ALA A 367 18.46 11.88 -9.99
CA ALA A 367 19.58 10.95 -9.83
C ALA A 367 20.94 11.55 -10.14
N ASP A 368 21.00 12.53 -11.05
CA ASP A 368 22.29 13.06 -11.49
C ASP A 368 23.01 13.76 -10.34
N TRP A 369 24.34 13.70 -10.32
CA TRP A 369 25.20 14.42 -9.39
C TRP A 369 25.97 15.55 -10.08
N TYR A 370 25.87 15.65 -11.41
CA TYR A 370 26.73 16.47 -12.24
C TYR A 370 26.01 17.60 -12.99
N GLU A 371 24.70 17.50 -13.25
CA GLU A 371 23.94 18.48 -14.05
C GLU A 371 22.78 19.15 -13.29
N GLU A 372 22.72 20.48 -13.36
CA GLU A 372 21.82 21.32 -12.57
C GLU A 372 20.43 21.49 -13.21
N ILE A 373 19.34 21.25 -12.46
CA ILE A 373 17.96 21.39 -12.93
C ILE A 373 17.23 22.54 -12.22
N ASP A 374 17.01 23.65 -12.93
CA ASP A 374 16.07 24.69 -12.49
C ASP A 374 14.62 24.28 -12.82
N LEU A 375 13.82 23.98 -11.81
CA LEU A 375 12.39 23.77 -11.98
C LEU A 375 11.66 25.12 -12.11
N TYR A 376 11.41 25.59 -13.33
CA TYR A 376 10.57 26.76 -13.58
C TYR A 376 9.08 26.35 -13.65
N ILE A 377 8.45 26.23 -12.49
CA ILE A 377 7.02 25.93 -12.44
C ILE A 377 6.23 27.23 -12.66
N THR A 378 5.90 27.51 -13.93
CA THR A 378 5.27 28.77 -14.37
C THR A 378 3.75 28.73 -14.40
N SER A 379 3.14 27.55 -14.55
CA SER A 379 1.68 27.47 -14.55
C SER A 379 1.14 27.74 -13.14
N PRO A 380 -0.03 28.38 -13.00
CA PRO A 380 -0.74 28.38 -11.74
C PRO A 380 -1.28 26.96 -11.53
N MET A 381 -0.44 26.07 -11.00
CA MET A 381 -0.85 24.83 -10.34
C MET A 381 -1.67 25.21 -9.11
N SER A 382 -2.87 25.73 -9.35
CA SER A 382 -3.79 26.21 -8.33
C SER A 382 -4.28 25.09 -7.42
N THR A 383 -3.99 23.84 -7.79
CA THR A 383 -4.38 22.60 -7.13
C THR A 383 -3.28 21.98 -6.28
N LEU A 384 -1.99 22.28 -6.52
CA LEU A 384 -0.90 21.62 -5.81
C LEU A 384 -0.95 21.92 -4.31
N ARG A 385 -0.94 20.85 -3.51
CA ARG A 385 -0.98 20.87 -2.05
C ARG A 385 0.31 20.40 -1.41
N LYS A 386 1.00 19.45 -2.03
CA LYS A 386 2.26 18.89 -1.51
C LYS A 386 3.32 18.90 -2.60
N LEU A 387 4.45 19.54 -2.31
CA LEU A 387 5.65 19.50 -3.13
C LEU A 387 6.79 18.88 -2.32
N VAL A 388 7.41 17.86 -2.89
CA VAL A 388 8.58 17.18 -2.32
C VAL A 388 9.68 17.18 -3.38
N LEU A 389 10.83 17.75 -3.06
CA LEU A 389 12.00 17.76 -3.95
C LEU A 389 13.17 17.09 -3.23
N TRP A 390 13.71 16.04 -3.85
CA TRP A 390 14.84 15.24 -3.39
C TRP A 390 15.95 15.25 -4.44
N GLY A 391 17.19 15.13 -3.96
CA GLY A 391 18.38 14.93 -4.80
C GLY A 391 19.15 16.20 -5.14
N THR A 392 20.47 16.04 -5.27
CA THR A 392 21.47 17.12 -5.44
C THR A 392 21.30 17.93 -6.72
N SER A 393 20.58 17.38 -7.70
CA SER A 393 20.36 18.00 -9.01
C SER A 393 19.02 18.73 -9.13
N THR A 394 18.02 18.49 -8.27
CA THR A 394 16.79 19.31 -8.24
C THR A 394 17.00 20.60 -7.45
N ARG A 395 17.86 21.49 -7.94
CA ARG A 395 18.16 22.73 -7.22
C ARG A 395 17.03 23.74 -7.42
N LEU A 396 16.21 23.89 -6.38
CA LEU A 396 15.30 25.03 -6.31
C LEU A 396 16.11 26.31 -6.16
N THR A 397 16.20 27.10 -7.22
CA THR A 397 16.83 28.43 -7.16
C THR A 397 15.98 29.42 -6.36
N ASN A 398 16.59 30.53 -5.95
CA ASN A 398 15.86 31.64 -5.35
C ASN A 398 14.68 32.13 -6.22
N ASP A 399 14.81 32.07 -7.54
CA ASP A 399 13.75 32.49 -8.47
C ASP A 399 12.62 31.46 -8.57
N ALA A 400 12.95 30.17 -8.50
CA ALA A 400 11.94 29.12 -8.40
C ALA A 400 11.15 29.23 -7.08
N LEU A 401 11.83 29.50 -5.95
CA LEU A 401 11.17 29.74 -4.67
C LEU A 401 10.23 30.97 -4.71
N LYS A 402 10.62 32.06 -5.40
CA LYS A 402 9.74 33.23 -5.64
C LYS A 402 8.48 32.85 -6.40
N SER A 403 8.54 31.85 -7.29
CA SER A 403 7.37 31.36 -8.03
C SER A 403 6.46 30.51 -7.13
N LEU A 404 7.03 29.60 -6.33
CA LEU A 404 6.30 28.77 -5.37
C LEU A 404 5.58 29.61 -4.29
N LYS A 405 6.15 30.77 -3.92
CA LYS A 405 5.60 31.75 -2.97
C LYS A 405 4.10 32.02 -3.17
N ASN A 406 3.67 32.07 -4.42
CA ASN A 406 2.32 32.49 -4.83
C ASN A 406 1.32 31.32 -4.95
N MET A 407 1.71 30.08 -4.64
CA MET A 407 0.81 28.93 -4.77
C MET A 407 -0.32 28.98 -3.71
N PRO A 408 -1.59 29.09 -4.13
CA PRO A 408 -2.69 29.38 -3.20
C PRO A 408 -3.14 28.16 -2.38
N ARG A 409 -2.72 26.96 -2.74
CA ARG A 409 -3.13 25.70 -2.07
C ARG A 409 -1.98 24.88 -1.52
N LEU A 410 -0.73 25.34 -1.64
CA LEU A 410 0.42 24.62 -1.13
C LEU A 410 0.37 24.56 0.40
N LEU A 411 0.26 23.35 0.94
CA LEU A 411 0.17 23.04 2.37
C LEU A 411 1.46 22.40 2.90
N PHE A 412 2.17 21.66 2.06
CA PHE A 412 3.35 20.89 2.42
C PHE A 412 4.48 21.20 1.45
N LEU A 413 5.63 21.61 1.98
CA LEU A 413 6.86 21.82 1.22
C LEU A 413 7.99 21.06 1.91
N ILE A 414 8.58 20.12 1.19
CA ILE A 414 9.67 19.28 1.68
C ILE A 414 10.84 19.42 0.70
N LEU A 415 11.99 19.89 1.20
CA LEU A 415 13.24 20.01 0.45
C LEU A 415 14.30 19.16 1.15
N ARG A 416 14.81 18.13 0.48
CA ARG A 416 15.81 17.19 1.01
C ARG A 416 17.03 17.09 0.09
N ASP A 417 18.15 16.64 0.63
CA ASP A 417 19.34 16.18 -0.11
C ASP A 417 19.86 17.18 -1.13
N ASN A 418 20.15 18.39 -0.68
CA ASN A 418 20.61 19.51 -1.50
C ASN A 418 19.65 19.96 -2.63
N ALA A 419 18.34 19.71 -2.49
CA ALA A 419 17.31 20.25 -3.38
C ALA A 419 17.14 21.80 -3.33
N TYR A 420 18.00 22.50 -2.59
CA TYR A 420 18.06 23.97 -2.54
C TYR A 420 19.52 24.43 -2.60
N GLU A 421 19.84 25.31 -3.54
CA GLU A 421 21.23 25.78 -3.76
C GLU A 421 21.65 26.98 -2.92
N GLY A 422 20.69 27.75 -2.40
CA GLY A 422 20.98 29.05 -1.80
C GLY A 422 21.63 28.94 -0.43
N GLU A 423 22.63 29.78 -0.17
CA GLU A 423 23.16 29.91 1.20
C GLU A 423 22.15 30.55 2.16
N THR A 424 21.20 31.30 1.64
CA THR A 424 20.13 31.96 2.41
C THR A 424 18.78 31.59 1.83
N LEU A 425 17.91 30.99 2.64
CA LEU A 425 16.51 30.72 2.28
C LEU A 425 15.62 31.83 2.84
N HIS A 426 15.11 32.71 1.95
CA HIS A 426 14.34 33.89 2.35
C HIS A 426 12.84 33.74 2.04
N PHE A 427 12.05 33.59 3.10
CA PHE A 427 10.59 33.65 3.04
C PHE A 427 10.12 35.09 3.16
N GLN A 428 9.89 35.72 2.00
CA GLN A 428 9.47 37.12 1.90
C GLN A 428 8.03 37.36 2.38
N CYS A 429 7.76 38.58 2.83
CA CYS A 429 6.43 39.03 3.26
C CYS A 429 5.33 38.66 2.24
N GLY A 430 4.20 38.13 2.74
CA GLY A 430 3.08 37.65 1.94
C GLY A 430 3.30 36.28 1.28
N GLY A 431 4.45 35.64 1.48
CA GLY A 431 4.75 34.33 0.91
C GLY A 431 4.14 33.15 1.66
N PHE A 432 3.79 32.09 0.93
CA PHE A 432 3.42 30.78 1.49
C PHE A 432 2.30 30.85 2.55
N GLN A 433 1.26 31.65 2.29
CA GLN A 433 0.22 32.00 3.26
C GLN A 433 -0.64 30.82 3.75
N LYS A 434 -0.66 29.71 3.00
CA LYS A 434 -1.42 28.49 3.32
C LYS A 434 -0.55 27.31 3.74
N LEU A 435 0.78 27.46 3.69
CA LEU A 435 1.70 26.40 4.06
C LEU A 435 1.49 26.03 5.52
N LYS A 436 1.36 24.73 5.80
CA LYS A 436 1.16 24.16 7.14
C LYS A 436 2.42 23.50 7.66
N GLN A 437 3.13 22.79 6.80
CA GLN A 437 4.34 22.06 7.16
C GLN A 437 5.47 22.44 6.22
N LEU A 438 6.61 22.79 6.82
CA LEU A 438 7.86 23.04 6.13
C LEU A 438 8.90 22.05 6.64
N ASN A 439 9.46 21.25 5.74
CA ASN A 439 10.50 20.29 6.08
C ASN A 439 11.74 20.57 5.24
N LEU A 440 12.86 20.85 5.90
CA LEU A 440 14.15 21.13 5.30
C LEU A 440 15.17 20.14 5.86
N GLY A 441 15.75 19.33 4.99
CA GLY A 441 16.73 18.31 5.40
C GLY A 441 17.93 18.23 4.49
N SER A 442 19.11 17.95 5.04
CA SER A 442 20.35 17.67 4.28
C SER A 442 20.66 18.73 3.19
N LEU A 443 20.50 20.02 3.54
CA LEU A 443 20.80 21.16 2.66
C LEU A 443 22.16 21.76 3.05
N ASP A 444 23.26 21.21 2.54
CA ASP A 444 24.62 21.46 3.01
C ASP A 444 25.13 22.89 2.75
N GLN A 445 24.56 23.60 1.78
CA GLN A 445 24.94 24.98 1.50
C GLN A 445 24.17 25.99 2.36
N LEU A 446 23.07 25.58 2.99
CA LEU A 446 22.16 26.49 3.67
C LEU A 446 22.77 26.98 4.99
N LYS A 447 23.11 28.27 5.03
CA LYS A 447 23.71 28.94 6.20
C LYS A 447 22.71 29.77 6.99
N CYS A 448 21.66 30.27 6.33
CA CYS A 448 20.72 31.20 6.94
C CYS A 448 19.28 30.96 6.44
N ILE A 449 18.32 31.04 7.35
CA ILE A 449 16.89 31.05 7.02
C ILE A 449 16.32 32.38 7.53
N LEU A 450 15.75 33.16 6.62
CA LEU A 450 15.15 34.47 6.90
C LEU A 450 13.65 34.40 6.67
N ILE A 451 12.86 34.79 7.67
CA ILE A 451 11.40 34.79 7.62
C ILE A 451 10.93 36.22 7.89
N ASP A 452 10.46 36.90 6.84
CA ASP A 452 9.88 38.23 6.99
C ASP A 452 8.57 38.14 7.79
N ARG A 453 8.28 39.20 8.55
CA ARG A 453 6.98 39.33 9.21
C ARG A 453 5.85 39.30 8.18
N GLY A 454 4.88 38.41 8.39
CA GLY A 454 3.79 38.17 7.44
C GLY A 454 4.07 37.12 6.38
N ALA A 455 5.24 36.46 6.39
CA ALA A 455 5.45 35.20 5.68
C ALA A 455 4.96 34.01 6.54
N LEU A 456 4.66 32.88 5.89
CA LEU A 456 4.39 31.59 6.56
C LEU A 456 3.29 31.63 7.64
N CYS A 457 2.28 32.51 7.51
CA CYS A 457 1.26 32.77 8.54
C CYS A 457 0.35 31.58 8.91
N SER A 458 0.43 30.46 8.19
CA SER A 458 -0.34 29.24 8.47
C SER A 458 0.52 28.05 8.90
N VAL A 459 1.85 28.22 9.03
CA VAL A 459 2.74 27.12 9.37
C VAL A 459 2.47 26.69 10.80
N GLU A 460 2.19 25.40 10.95
CA GLU A 460 1.93 24.72 12.22
C GLU A 460 3.15 23.86 12.63
N GLU A 461 3.94 23.40 11.65
CA GLU A 461 5.06 22.49 11.88
C GLU A 461 6.28 22.86 11.02
N ILE A 462 7.45 22.90 11.65
CA ILE A 462 8.76 23.04 10.99
C ILE A 462 9.65 21.88 11.39
N VAL A 463 10.25 21.23 10.40
CA VAL A 463 11.27 20.19 10.57
C VAL A 463 12.58 20.68 9.96
N LEU A 464 13.64 20.72 10.76
CA LEU A 464 15.01 21.03 10.36
C LEU A 464 15.88 19.81 10.66
N GLU A 465 16.54 19.26 9.66
CA GLU A 465 17.24 17.98 9.80
C GLU A 465 18.58 17.97 9.06
N GLY A 466 19.69 17.67 9.75
CA GLY A 466 20.98 17.50 9.09
C GLY A 466 21.50 18.73 8.31
N LEU A 467 21.11 19.96 8.72
CA LEU A 467 21.52 21.18 8.02
C LEU A 467 22.94 21.60 8.45
N SER A 468 23.95 21.01 7.80
CA SER A 468 25.36 21.02 8.25
C SER A 468 26.02 22.39 8.41
N GLN A 469 25.55 23.43 7.70
CA GLN A 469 26.09 24.80 7.79
C GLN A 469 25.16 25.80 8.51
N LEU A 470 23.95 25.40 8.89
CA LEU A 470 23.00 26.29 9.57
C LEU A 470 23.37 26.37 11.05
N LYS A 471 24.00 27.49 11.43
CA LYS A 471 24.54 27.71 12.78
C LYS A 471 23.58 28.41 13.73
N THR A 472 22.55 29.06 13.21
CA THR A 472 21.65 29.94 13.96
C THR A 472 20.21 29.59 13.68
N VAL A 473 19.33 29.81 14.67
CA VAL A 473 17.88 29.61 14.51
C VAL A 473 17.32 30.48 13.36
N PRO A 474 16.33 30.01 12.57
CA PRO A 474 15.69 30.81 11.54
C PRO A 474 15.25 32.19 12.05
N SER A 475 15.77 33.25 11.43
CA SER A 475 15.46 34.62 11.83
C SER A 475 14.00 34.94 11.52
N GLY A 476 13.24 35.41 12.50
CA GLY A 476 11.82 35.73 12.34
C GLY A 476 10.87 34.56 12.67
N ILE A 477 11.38 33.40 13.09
CA ILE A 477 10.56 32.27 13.54
C ILE A 477 9.60 32.64 14.68
N GLN A 478 9.99 33.57 15.55
CA GLN A 478 9.19 34.09 16.66
C GLN A 478 7.93 34.86 16.20
N HIS A 479 7.82 35.18 14.91
CA HIS A 479 6.64 35.81 14.34
C HIS A 479 5.59 34.80 13.84
N LEU A 480 5.90 33.49 13.88
CA LEU A 480 5.00 32.43 13.42
C LEU A 480 3.97 32.08 14.51
N GLU A 481 2.90 32.88 14.58
CA GLU A 481 1.85 32.79 15.62
C GLU A 481 1.14 31.43 15.70
N LYS A 482 1.18 30.63 14.63
CA LYS A 482 0.52 29.32 14.57
C LYS A 482 1.47 28.14 14.68
N LEU A 483 2.78 28.38 14.80
CA LEU A 483 3.77 27.32 14.94
C LEU A 483 3.50 26.57 16.24
N LYS A 484 3.24 25.26 16.13
CA LYS A 484 3.00 24.36 17.26
C LYS A 484 4.23 23.49 17.51
N ASP A 485 4.82 23.02 16.42
CA ASP A 485 5.78 21.94 16.43
C ASP A 485 7.06 22.35 15.72
N LEU A 486 8.18 22.27 16.42
CA LEU A 486 9.51 22.50 15.89
C LEU A 486 10.38 21.26 16.16
N TYR A 487 10.72 20.56 15.10
CA TYR A 487 11.60 19.38 15.13
C TYR A 487 12.97 19.77 14.62
N ILE A 488 14.00 19.48 15.42
CA ILE A 488 15.40 19.84 15.17
C ILE A 488 16.23 18.57 15.34
N ASN A 489 16.71 18.02 14.23
CA ASN A 489 17.31 16.69 14.20
C ASN A 489 18.73 16.75 13.60
N CYS A 490 19.70 16.11 14.25
CA CYS A 490 21.08 15.95 13.74
C CYS A 490 21.72 17.25 13.26
N MET A 491 21.54 18.34 14.01
CA MET A 491 22.07 19.65 13.68
C MET A 491 23.54 19.82 14.12
N PRO A 492 24.29 20.79 13.58
CA PRO A 492 25.64 21.09 14.03
C PRO A 492 25.68 21.41 15.54
N THR A 493 26.74 20.99 16.22
CA THR A 493 26.92 21.24 17.66
C THR A 493 26.81 22.72 18.03
N GLU A 494 27.29 23.63 17.18
CA GLU A 494 27.15 25.08 17.39
C GLU A 494 25.67 25.52 17.43
N PHE A 495 24.82 24.96 16.57
CA PHE A 495 23.38 25.25 16.56
C PHE A 495 22.70 24.69 17.82
N GLU A 496 23.00 23.44 18.18
CA GLU A 496 22.48 22.80 19.40
C GLU A 496 22.85 23.60 20.66
N GLN A 497 24.10 24.06 20.79
CA GLN A 497 24.56 24.89 21.90
C GLN A 497 23.81 26.22 21.99
N ARG A 498 23.48 26.85 20.85
CA ARG A 498 22.74 28.12 20.84
C ARG A 498 21.29 27.97 21.26
N ILE A 499 20.67 26.83 21.04
CA ILE A 499 19.26 26.59 21.42
C ILE A 499 19.10 25.89 22.78
N ALA A 500 20.22 25.54 23.42
CA ALA A 500 20.23 24.80 24.68
C ALA A 500 19.44 25.55 25.79
N PRO A 501 18.55 24.86 26.54
CA PRO A 501 17.75 25.50 27.59
C PRO A 501 18.54 26.11 28.75
N ASP A 502 19.79 25.69 28.94
CA ASP A 502 20.67 26.05 30.06
C ASP A 502 21.53 27.29 29.81
N GLY A 503 21.16 28.13 28.84
CA GLY A 503 21.81 29.41 28.56
C GLY A 503 22.20 29.64 27.10
N GLY A 504 21.66 28.85 26.16
CA GLY A 504 21.85 29.06 24.74
C GLY A 504 21.35 30.44 24.29
N GLU A 505 22.18 31.13 23.51
CA GLU A 505 21.92 32.52 23.05
C GLU A 505 20.62 32.66 22.25
N ASP A 506 20.21 31.62 21.52
CA ASP A 506 19.03 31.61 20.65
C ASP A 506 17.83 30.90 21.31
N HIS A 507 17.98 30.31 22.50
CA HIS A 507 16.90 29.55 23.16
C HIS A 507 15.63 30.38 23.32
N TRP A 508 15.77 31.66 23.69
CA TRP A 508 14.65 32.57 23.88
C TRP A 508 13.82 32.79 22.61
N ILE A 509 14.39 32.55 21.42
CA ILE A 509 13.72 32.73 20.14
C ILE A 509 12.65 31.65 19.92
N ILE A 510 12.89 30.44 20.43
CA ILE A 510 12.01 29.27 20.23
C ILE A 510 11.26 28.83 21.50
N GLN A 511 11.53 29.47 22.65
CA GLN A 511 10.93 29.11 23.95
C GLN A 511 9.38 29.20 23.98
N ASP A 512 8.79 30.03 23.12
CA ASP A 512 7.34 30.21 23.05
C ASP A 512 6.65 29.17 22.13
N VAL A 513 7.42 28.33 21.43
CA VAL A 513 6.85 27.24 20.61
C VAL A 513 6.27 26.15 21.54
N PRO A 514 5.00 25.72 21.35
CA PRO A 514 4.33 24.76 22.22
C PRO A 514 5.02 23.40 22.35
N ARG A 515 5.67 22.91 21.30
CA ARG A 515 6.44 21.66 21.31
C ARG A 515 7.71 21.81 20.47
N VAL A 516 8.84 21.71 21.15
CA VAL A 516 10.18 21.66 20.56
C VAL A 516 10.80 20.30 20.87
N CYS A 517 11.13 19.56 19.82
CA CYS A 517 11.78 18.26 19.90
C CYS A 517 13.18 18.36 19.29
N ILE A 518 14.21 18.17 20.10
CA ILE A 518 15.60 18.18 19.65
C ILE A 518 16.14 16.76 19.73
N TRP A 519 16.69 16.27 18.61
CA TRP A 519 17.35 14.98 18.50
C TRP A 519 18.80 15.20 18.09
N SER A 520 19.73 14.75 18.94
CA SER A 520 21.14 14.73 18.63
C SER A 520 21.51 13.45 17.89
N ARG A 521 22.63 13.49 17.16
CA ARG A 521 23.15 12.33 16.43
C ARG A 521 23.35 11.15 17.40
N ASP A 522 22.86 9.97 17.02
CA ASP A 522 22.94 8.70 17.78
C ASP A 522 22.07 8.58 19.06
N ALA A 523 21.15 9.50 19.33
CA ALA A 523 20.27 9.41 20.50
C ALA A 523 18.99 8.57 20.22
N LEU A 524 18.65 7.65 21.14
CA LEU A 524 17.40 6.86 21.09
C LEU A 524 16.17 7.63 21.63
N GLU A 525 16.42 8.74 22.31
CA GLU A 525 15.42 9.64 22.88
C GLU A 525 15.81 11.08 22.56
N PRO A 526 14.84 12.01 22.48
CA PRO A 526 15.15 13.41 22.22
C PRO A 526 16.08 13.95 23.32
N SER A 527 17.16 14.63 22.92
CA SER A 527 18.09 15.27 23.85
C SER A 527 17.40 16.35 24.66
N HIS A 528 16.43 17.04 24.05
CA HIS A 528 15.54 17.96 24.74
C HIS A 528 14.12 17.89 24.17
N LEU A 529 13.15 17.75 25.07
CA LEU A 529 11.73 17.93 24.79
C LEU A 529 11.22 19.04 25.71
N PHE A 530 10.90 20.20 25.16
CA PHE A 530 10.33 21.31 25.92
C PHE A 530 9.25 22.02 25.13
N GLY A 531 8.42 22.79 25.83
CA GLY A 531 7.37 23.58 25.22
C GLY A 531 6.26 23.90 26.21
N ARG A 532 5.36 24.82 25.84
CA ARG A 532 4.21 25.17 26.69
C ARG A 532 3.14 24.09 26.63
N SER A 533 2.72 23.54 27.77
CA SER A 533 1.44 22.84 27.83
C SER A 533 0.33 23.85 27.54
N HIS A 534 -0.46 23.62 26.49
CA HIS A 534 -1.75 24.28 26.36
C HIS A 534 -2.63 23.85 27.54
N HIS A 535 -2.72 24.72 28.54
CA HIS A 535 -3.88 24.78 29.43
C HIS A 535 -4.95 25.64 28.78
#